data_AF-A0A725BHR7-F1
#
_entry.id   AF-A0A725BHR7-F1
#
_cell.length_a   1.000
_cell.length_b   1.000
_cell.length_c   1.000
_cell.angle_alpha   90.00
_cell.angle_beta   90.00
_cell.angle_gamma   90.00
#
_symmetry.space_group_name_H-M   'P 1'
#
loop_
_entity.id
_entity.type
_entity.pdbx_description
1 polymer ?
#
loop_
_entity_poly.entity_id
_entity_poly.type
_entity_poly.pdbx_seq_one_letter_code
_entity_poly.pdbx_strand_id
1 'polypeptide(L)'
;MKLHELKPAAGSRSERNRVGRGMSSGNGKTSGRGHKGQKARSGGGVRPGFEGGQNPLYRRLPKRGFNNPTRKEFAVINLDTLNRFEEGTEVTPELLV
;
A
#
# COMPACT_ATOMS: atom_id res chain seq x y z
N MET A 1 24.84 -5.50 25.44
CA MET A 1 23.72 -4.69 25.95
C MET A 1 23.05 -5.43 27.08
N LYS A 2 22.92 -4.79 28.24
CA LYS A 2 22.08 -5.31 29.32
C LYS A 2 20.63 -4.89 29.09
N LEU A 3 19.67 -5.58 29.72
CA LEU A 3 18.23 -5.31 29.54
C LEU A 3 17.83 -3.86 29.86
N HIS A 4 18.54 -3.19 30.77
CA HIS A 4 18.28 -1.79 31.16
C HIS A 4 18.92 -0.74 30.23
N GLU A 5 19.69 -1.15 29.23
CA GLU A 5 20.41 -0.26 28.30
C GLU A 5 19.85 -0.34 26.87
N LEU A 6 18.73 -1.05 26.69
CA LEU A 6 18.14 -1.25 25.37
C LEU A 6 17.73 0.10 24.77
N LYS A 7 18.35 0.43 23.64
CA LYS A 7 17.97 1.57 22.80
C LYS A 7 17.50 1.06 21.45
N PRO A 8 16.34 1.53 20.95
CA PRO A 8 15.91 1.21 19.60
C PRO A 8 16.88 1.83 18.58
N ALA A 9 16.96 1.26 17.37
CA ALA A 9 17.68 1.88 16.28
C ALA A 9 17.08 3.26 15.96
N ALA A 10 17.92 4.24 15.63
CA ALA A 10 17.46 5.59 15.31
C ALA A 10 16.42 5.55 14.17
N GLY A 11 15.29 6.21 14.37
CA GLY A 11 14.19 6.25 13.38
C GLY A 11 13.28 5.01 13.32
N SER A 12 13.59 3.93 14.06
CA SER A 12 12.77 2.71 14.04
C SER A 12 11.40 2.85 14.69
N ARG A 13 11.18 3.90 15.51
CA ARG A 13 9.93 4.17 16.23
C ARG A 13 9.54 5.64 16.13
N SER A 14 8.24 5.87 15.97
CA SER A 14 7.61 7.19 16.02
C SER A 14 6.46 7.18 17.02
N GLU A 15 6.21 8.30 17.67
CA GLU A 15 5.07 8.46 18.56
C GLU A 15 3.78 8.62 17.77
N ARG A 16 2.72 7.90 18.16
CA ARG A 16 1.41 8.04 17.52
C ARG A 16 0.77 9.37 17.88
N ASN A 17 0.10 9.99 16.91
CA ASN A 17 -0.74 11.16 17.17
C ASN A 17 -2.00 10.76 17.95
N ARG A 18 -2.22 11.36 19.13
CA ARG A 18 -3.42 11.17 19.96
C ARG A 18 -4.36 12.35 19.80
N VAL A 19 -5.42 12.17 19.03
CA VAL A 19 -6.43 13.21 18.76
C VAL A 19 -7.35 13.46 19.97
N GLY A 20 -7.93 14.66 20.06
CA GLY A 20 -8.86 15.02 21.14
C GLY A 20 -8.20 15.21 22.51
N ARG A 21 -6.95 15.66 22.57
CA ARG A 21 -6.17 15.87 23.81
C ARG A 21 -5.68 17.32 23.94
N GLY A 22 -6.63 18.25 24.01
CA GLY A 22 -6.37 19.68 24.24
C GLY A 22 -6.07 20.48 22.98
N MET A 23 -6.29 21.79 23.03
CA MET A 23 -6.18 22.68 21.87
C MET A 23 -4.73 22.80 21.36
N SER A 24 -3.74 22.82 22.24
CA SER A 24 -2.32 22.93 21.88
C SER A 24 -1.80 21.75 21.04
N SER A 25 -2.50 20.61 21.04
CA SER A 25 -2.15 19.44 20.21
C SER A 25 -2.49 19.61 18.72
N GLY A 26 -3.14 20.71 18.32
CA GLY A 26 -3.64 20.95 16.96
C GLY A 26 -4.88 20.12 16.59
N ASN A 27 -5.15 19.01 17.29
CA ASN A 27 -6.28 18.10 17.05
C ASN A 27 -7.27 18.06 18.22
N GLY A 28 -7.38 19.15 18.98
CA GLY A 28 -8.17 19.19 20.23
C GLY A 28 -9.68 19.20 20.03
N LYS A 29 -10.22 20.27 19.42
CA LYS A 29 -11.67 20.54 19.43
C LYS A 29 -12.48 19.61 18.52
N THR A 30 -12.04 19.44 17.28
CA THR A 30 -12.77 18.67 16.25
C THR A 30 -12.04 17.39 15.86
N SER A 31 -10.91 17.09 16.50
CA SER A 31 -10.06 15.92 16.17
C SER A 31 -9.73 15.82 14.67
N GLY A 32 -9.57 16.97 14.00
CA GLY A 32 -9.30 17.07 12.55
C GLY A 32 -10.53 16.86 11.64
N ARG A 33 -11.73 16.71 12.19
CA ARG A 33 -12.95 16.39 11.42
C ARG A 33 -13.78 17.60 10.96
N GLY A 34 -13.42 18.81 11.40
CA GLY A 34 -14.21 20.03 11.15
C GLY A 34 -15.48 20.13 12.02
N HIS A 35 -16.35 21.10 11.74
CA HIS A 35 -17.49 21.43 12.62
C HIS A 35 -18.77 20.64 12.34
N LYS A 36 -19.14 20.44 11.07
CA LYS A 36 -20.43 19.87 10.64
C LYS A 36 -20.23 18.97 9.42
N GLY A 37 -21.33 18.37 8.95
CA GLY A 37 -21.35 17.50 7.77
C GLY A 37 -21.34 16.01 8.14
N GLN A 38 -21.73 15.18 7.18
CA GLN A 38 -21.88 13.74 7.37
C GLN A 38 -20.56 13.07 7.84
N LYS A 39 -19.40 13.52 7.33
CA LYS A 39 -18.07 12.99 7.71
C LYS A 39 -17.64 13.35 9.14
N ALA A 40 -18.25 14.36 9.75
CA ALA A 40 -17.93 14.76 11.13
C ALA A 40 -18.71 13.95 12.18
N ARG A 41 -19.74 13.19 11.77
CA ARG A 41 -20.59 12.39 12.66
C ARG A 41 -19.99 11.00 12.93
N SER A 42 -20.37 10.40 14.05
CA SER A 42 -19.97 9.01 14.37
C SER A 42 -20.55 8.05 13.33
N GLY A 43 -19.76 7.10 12.85
CA GLY A 43 -20.16 6.18 11.77
C GLY A 43 -20.51 6.86 10.45
N GLY A 44 -20.20 8.16 10.31
CA GLY A 44 -20.50 8.95 9.14
C GLY A 44 -19.55 8.69 7.96
N GLY A 45 -19.80 9.39 6.87
CA GLY A 45 -19.14 9.15 5.59
C GLY A 45 -20.03 8.38 4.61
N VAL A 46 -19.49 8.13 3.43
CA VAL A 46 -20.16 7.38 2.36
C VAL A 46 -19.28 6.21 1.98
N ARG A 47 -19.88 5.11 1.52
CA ARG A 47 -19.12 3.94 1.07
C ARG A 47 -18.16 4.33 -0.07
N PRO A 48 -16.96 3.71 -0.15
CA PRO A 48 -16.09 3.88 -1.31
C PRO A 48 -16.84 3.58 -2.61
N GLY A 49 -16.68 4.44 -3.62
CA GLY A 49 -17.35 4.33 -4.91
C GLY A 49 -18.78 4.88 -4.98
N PHE A 50 -19.30 5.50 -3.92
CA PHE A 50 -20.56 6.25 -4.00
C PHE A 50 -20.32 7.69 -4.50
N GLU A 51 -20.95 8.05 -5.61
CA GLU A 51 -20.79 9.35 -6.29
C GLU A 51 -22.01 10.28 -6.10
N GLY A 52 -22.66 10.23 -4.93
CA GLY A 52 -23.69 11.22 -4.57
C GLY A 52 -25.02 11.12 -5.32
N GLY A 53 -25.31 9.98 -5.94
CA GLY A 53 -26.52 9.76 -6.76
C GLY A 53 -26.23 9.53 -8.24
N GLN A 54 -25.01 9.86 -8.69
CA GLN A 54 -24.55 9.49 -10.02
C GLN A 54 -24.29 7.98 -10.12
N ASN A 55 -24.50 7.39 -11.31
CA ASN A 55 -24.11 6.00 -11.57
C ASN A 55 -22.60 5.84 -11.39
N PRO A 56 -22.09 4.98 -10.48
CA PRO A 56 -20.66 4.88 -10.23
C PRO A 56 -19.83 4.49 -11.46
N LEU A 57 -18.57 4.90 -11.51
CA LEU A 57 -17.64 4.64 -12.63
C LEU A 57 -17.61 3.17 -13.07
N TYR A 58 -17.54 2.24 -12.12
CA TYR A 58 -17.50 0.80 -12.39
C TYR A 58 -18.79 0.22 -13.00
N ARG A 59 -19.89 1.00 -13.01
CA ARG A 59 -21.12 0.66 -13.74
C ARG A 59 -21.18 1.30 -15.12
N ARG A 60 -20.47 2.42 -15.34
CA ARG A 60 -20.38 3.08 -16.65
C ARG A 60 -19.41 2.36 -17.58
N LEU A 61 -18.33 1.84 -17.02
CA LEU A 61 -17.31 1.12 -17.78
C LEU A 61 -17.79 -0.31 -18.11
N PRO A 62 -17.67 -0.75 -19.38
CA PRO A 62 -18.02 -2.12 -19.74
C PRO A 62 -17.01 -3.10 -19.14
N LYS A 63 -17.50 -4.28 -18.74
CA LYS A 63 -16.62 -5.42 -18.46
C LYS A 63 -16.12 -5.98 -19.79
N ARG A 64 -14.81 -6.15 -19.93
CA ARG A 64 -14.19 -6.66 -21.17
C ARG A 64 -13.10 -7.68 -20.85
N GLY A 65 -13.05 -8.74 -21.66
CA GLY A 65 -12.03 -9.79 -21.57
C GLY A 65 -12.44 -10.99 -20.70
N PHE A 66 -11.56 -11.98 -20.65
CA PHE A 66 -11.65 -13.17 -19.80
C PHE A 66 -10.25 -13.53 -19.31
N ASN A 67 -10.16 -14.24 -18.19
CA ASN A 67 -8.90 -14.77 -17.69
C ASN A 67 -8.73 -16.19 -18.22
N ASN A 68 -7.61 -16.48 -18.90
CA ASN A 68 -7.29 -17.83 -19.34
C ASN A 68 -6.75 -18.65 -18.14
N PRO A 69 -7.46 -19.71 -17.67
CA PRO A 69 -7.03 -20.50 -16.52
C PRO A 69 -5.77 -21.33 -16.77
N THR A 70 -5.43 -21.61 -18.03
CA THR A 70 -4.28 -22.44 -18.42
C THR A 70 -3.13 -21.62 -19.01
N ARG A 71 -3.11 -20.30 -18.79
CA ARG A 71 -2.02 -19.44 -19.23
C ARG A 71 -0.72 -19.86 -18.54
N LYS A 72 0.27 -20.29 -19.33
CA LYS A 72 1.62 -20.54 -18.83
C LYS A 72 2.39 -19.22 -18.74
N GLU A 73 2.96 -18.95 -17.58
CA GLU A 73 3.89 -17.83 -17.38
C GLU A 73 5.31 -18.41 -17.30
N PHE A 74 6.25 -17.80 -18.02
CA PHE A 74 7.64 -18.24 -18.07
C PHE A 74 8.51 -17.30 -17.23
N ALA A 75 9.60 -17.82 -16.67
CA ALA A 75 10.64 -16.98 -16.08
C ALA A 75 11.32 -16.18 -17.19
N VAL A 76 11.26 -14.85 -17.10
CA VAL A 76 11.91 -13.94 -18.05
C VAL A 76 13.26 -13.53 -17.49
N ILE A 77 14.28 -13.61 -18.33
CA ILE A 77 15.67 -13.25 -17.99
C ILE A 77 16.12 -12.22 -19.01
N ASN A 78 16.63 -11.09 -18.53
CA ASN A 78 17.19 -10.03 -19.38
C ASN A 78 18.64 -10.36 -19.74
N LEU A 79 19.11 -9.88 -20.88
CA LEU A 79 20.46 -10.16 -21.39
C LEU A 79 21.58 -9.68 -20.44
N ASP A 80 21.33 -8.62 -19.68
CA ASP A 80 22.26 -8.07 -18.68
C ASP A 80 22.61 -9.08 -17.58
N THR A 81 21.64 -9.89 -17.15
CA THR A 81 21.84 -10.92 -16.13
C THR A 81 22.71 -12.09 -16.60
N LEU A 82 22.93 -12.24 -17.92
CA LEU A 82 23.82 -13.26 -18.48
C LEU A 82 25.30 -12.83 -18.44
N ASN A 83 25.57 -11.54 -18.29
CA ASN A 83 26.95 -11.01 -18.23
C ASN A 83 27.70 -11.38 -16.94
N ARG A 84 27.04 -12.03 -15.96
CA ARG A 84 27.69 -12.57 -14.76
C ARG A 84 28.46 -13.86 -15.02
N PHE A 85 28.22 -14.51 -16.16
CA PHE A 85 28.89 -15.75 -16.54
C PHE A 85 30.09 -15.44 -17.43
N GLU A 86 31.09 -16.32 -17.42
CA GLU A 86 32.28 -16.16 -18.28
C GLU A 86 31.99 -16.52 -19.74
N GLU A 87 32.84 -16.05 -20.64
CA GLU A 87 32.68 -16.33 -22.07
C GLU A 87 32.81 -17.84 -22.36
N GLY A 88 31.82 -18.40 -23.04
CA GLY A 88 31.78 -19.83 -23.38
C GLY A 88 31.15 -20.73 -22.32
N THR A 89 30.60 -20.20 -21.22
CA THR A 89 29.85 -21.01 -20.25
C THR A 89 28.53 -21.50 -20.82
N GLU A 90 28.22 -22.79 -20.65
CA GLU A 90 26.91 -23.35 -20.97
C GLU A 90 25.88 -22.96 -19.89
N VAL A 91 24.92 -22.11 -20.25
CA VAL A 91 23.91 -21.60 -19.32
C VAL A 91 22.66 -22.48 -19.37
N THR A 92 22.42 -23.27 -18.32
CA THR A 92 21.25 -24.15 -18.16
C THR A 92 20.23 -23.57 -17.17
N PRO A 93 18.94 -23.99 -17.21
CA PRO A 93 17.94 -23.55 -16.23
C PRO A 93 18.34 -23.84 -14.78
N GLU A 94 19.03 -24.95 -14.52
CA GLU A 94 19.52 -25.32 -13.18
C GLU A 94 20.64 -24.39 -12.69
N LEU A 95 21.47 -23.88 -13.60
CA LEU A 95 22.56 -22.95 -13.32
C LEU A 95 22.08 -21.50 -13.18
N LEU A 96 20.88 -21.19 -13.68
CA LEU A 96 20.28 -19.85 -13.64
C LEU A 96 19.54 -19.52 -12.34
N VAL A 97 19.12 -20.55 -11.57
CA VAL A 97 18.48 -20.45 -10.24
C VAL A 97 19.47 -19.95 -9.21
#